data_AF-A0AAT9LRE5-F1
#
_entry.id   AF-A0AAT9LRE5-F1
#
_cell.length_a   1.000
_cell.length_b   1.000
_cell.length_c   1.000
_cell.angle_alpha   90.00
_cell.angle_beta   90.00
_cell.angle_gamma   90.00
#
_symmetry.space_group_name_H-M   'P 1'
#
loop_
_entity.id
_entity.type
_entity.pdbx_description
1 polymer ?
#
loop_
_entity_poly.entity_id
_entity_poly.type
_entity_poly.pdbx_seq_one_letter_code
_entity_poly.pdbx_strand_id
1 'polypeptide(L)'
;MGRPEEVHKALENGRALLDKLPYPERPENHFVVDPDKWDFYAMDTYRIVGEDQLAKRNAEEVIRRSVTPEGFVISPMRSQEAQLTLAVIAARKGDIEAANALGIEALQSGRQSLPSLLMVGNELAHELETYGPGAGAEFRALLRETIARR
;
A
#
# COMPACT_ATOMS: atom_id res chain seq x y z
N MET A 1 -21.23 -0.52 -2.10
CA MET A 1 -19.87 0.02 -1.89
C MET A 1 -19.03 -0.40 -3.08
N GLY A 2 -18.17 0.48 -3.59
CA GLY A 2 -17.30 0.25 -4.75
C GLY A 2 -18.02 -0.06 -6.07
N ARG A 3 -17.27 -0.04 -7.18
CA ARG A 3 -17.66 -0.64 -8.48
C ARG A 3 -16.49 -1.47 -9.00
N PRO A 4 -16.24 -2.68 -8.43
CA PRO A 4 -15.03 -3.47 -8.72
C PRO A 4 -14.83 -3.74 -10.22
N GLU A 5 -15.91 -4.06 -10.94
CA GLU A 5 -15.88 -4.28 -12.38
C GLU A 5 -15.46 -3.02 -13.18
N GLU A 6 -15.94 -1.85 -12.77
CA GLU A 6 -15.55 -0.58 -13.40
C GLU A 6 -14.09 -0.23 -13.10
N VAL A 7 -13.63 -0.52 -11.87
CA VAL A 7 -12.23 -0.37 -11.47
C VAL A 7 -11.33 -1.30 -12.29
N HIS A 8 -11.65 -2.58 -12.36
CA HIS A 8 -10.86 -3.54 -13.13
C HIS A 8 -10.76 -3.11 -14.59
N LYS A 9 -11.90 -2.75 -15.21
CA LYS A 9 -11.92 -2.22 -16.58
C LYS A 9 -11.07 -0.96 -16.76
N ALA A 10 -11.15 -0.02 -15.81
CA ALA A 10 -10.36 1.21 -15.87
C ALA A 10 -8.86 0.92 -15.74
N LEU A 11 -8.48 0.01 -14.84
CA LEU A 11 -7.09 -0.36 -14.61
C LEU A 11 -6.49 -1.14 -15.79
N GLU A 12 -7.25 -2.07 -16.39
CA GLU A 12 -6.84 -2.79 -17.60
C GLU A 12 -6.67 -1.83 -18.79
N ASN A 13 -7.59 -0.88 -18.96
CA ASN A 13 -7.46 0.14 -20.02
C ASN A 13 -6.22 1.03 -19.83
N GLY A 14 -5.94 1.42 -18.59
CA GLY A 14 -4.74 2.20 -18.27
C GLY A 14 -3.46 1.42 -18.54
N ARG A 15 -3.41 0.13 -18.18
CA ARG A 15 -2.29 -0.75 -18.51
C ARG A 15 -2.09 -0.87 -20.02
N ALA A 16 -3.15 -1.14 -20.76
CA ALA A 16 -3.10 -1.27 -22.22
C ALA A 16 -2.69 0.04 -22.93
N LEU A 17 -2.92 1.20 -22.31
CA LEU A 17 -2.42 2.48 -22.80
C LEU A 17 -0.93 2.64 -22.54
N LEU A 18 -0.46 2.34 -21.31
CA LEU A 18 0.94 2.41 -20.94
C LEU A 18 1.81 1.48 -21.79
N ASP A 19 1.33 0.26 -22.09
CA ASP A 19 2.04 -0.71 -22.91
C ASP A 19 2.29 -0.23 -24.36
N LYS A 20 1.57 0.80 -24.82
CA LYS A 20 1.74 1.40 -26.16
C LYS A 20 2.69 2.60 -26.17
N LEU A 21 3.06 3.12 -25.00
CA LEU A 21 3.96 4.26 -24.88
C LEU A 21 5.42 3.79 -24.88
N PRO A 22 6.36 4.60 -25.40
CA PRO A 22 7.78 4.34 -25.19
C PRO A 22 8.09 4.27 -23.70
N TYR A 23 9.04 3.39 -23.34
CA TYR A 23 9.52 3.35 -21.96
C TYR A 23 10.11 4.73 -21.59
N PRO A 24 9.80 5.27 -20.40
CA PRO A 24 10.22 6.62 -20.06
C PRO A 24 11.73 6.75 -19.92
N GLU A 25 12.27 7.88 -20.36
CA GLU A 25 13.69 8.22 -20.23
C GLU A 25 14.11 8.45 -18.77
N ARG A 26 13.16 8.83 -17.90
CA ARG A 26 13.38 9.21 -16.50
C ARG A 26 12.33 8.57 -15.56
N PRO A 27 12.34 7.24 -15.39
CA PRO A 27 11.37 6.53 -14.56
C PRO A 27 11.45 6.92 -13.07
N GLU A 28 12.56 7.49 -12.61
CA GLU A 28 12.70 7.99 -11.24
C GLU A 28 11.85 9.23 -10.95
N ASN A 29 11.48 10.00 -11.98
CA ASN A 29 10.74 11.24 -11.82
C ASN A 29 9.31 10.97 -11.32
N HIS A 30 8.90 11.66 -10.25
CA HIS A 30 7.61 11.44 -9.59
C HIS A 30 6.39 11.61 -10.53
N PHE A 31 6.48 12.48 -11.54
CA PHE A 31 5.37 12.78 -12.45
C PHE A 31 5.32 11.89 -13.70
N VAL A 32 6.31 11.02 -13.88
CA VAL A 32 6.33 10.05 -14.98
C VAL A 32 5.62 8.80 -14.51
N VAL A 33 4.49 8.43 -15.11
CA VAL A 33 3.82 7.15 -14.83
C VAL A 33 4.44 6.10 -15.73
N ASP A 34 5.10 5.12 -15.13
CA ASP A 34 5.65 3.93 -15.78
C ASP A 34 4.82 2.69 -15.38
N PRO A 35 5.04 1.54 -16.04
CA PRO A 35 4.38 0.29 -15.65
C PRO A 35 4.63 -0.11 -14.18
N ASP A 36 5.72 0.34 -13.55
CA ASP A 36 6.05 -0.01 -12.17
C ASP A 36 5.23 0.77 -11.14
N LYS A 37 5.06 2.07 -11.36
CA LYS A 37 4.15 2.92 -10.58
C LYS A 37 2.70 2.59 -10.87
N TRP A 38 2.39 2.01 -12.03
CA TRP A 38 1.05 1.54 -12.31
C TRP A 38 0.58 0.49 -11.29
N ASP A 39 1.44 -0.50 -10.99
CA ASP A 39 1.12 -1.54 -10.00
C ASP A 39 0.85 -0.91 -8.61
N PHE A 40 1.59 0.14 -8.25
CA PHE A 40 1.36 0.92 -7.02
C PHE A 40 -0.01 1.61 -6.98
N TYR A 41 -0.44 2.30 -8.05
CA TYR A 41 -1.77 2.92 -8.08
C TYR A 41 -2.90 1.89 -8.16
N ALA A 42 -2.68 0.81 -8.91
CA ALA A 42 -3.64 -0.28 -9.04
C ALA A 42 -3.85 -0.99 -7.69
N MET A 43 -2.79 -1.20 -6.91
CA MET A 43 -2.83 -1.76 -5.56
C MET A 43 -3.86 -1.03 -4.67
N ASP A 44 -3.73 0.29 -4.54
CA ASP A 44 -4.65 1.08 -3.70
C ASP A 44 -6.08 1.04 -4.22
N THR A 45 -6.24 1.14 -5.53
CA THR A 45 -7.57 1.13 -6.14
C THR A 45 -8.26 -0.21 -5.88
N TYR A 46 -7.55 -1.33 -6.02
CA TYR A 46 -8.06 -2.67 -5.70
C TYR A 46 -8.36 -2.83 -4.21
N ARG A 47 -7.49 -2.34 -3.32
CA ARG A 47 -7.69 -2.37 -1.87
C ARG A 47 -8.99 -1.66 -1.47
N ILE A 48 -9.24 -0.47 -2.03
CA ILE A 48 -10.43 0.35 -1.71
C ILE A 48 -11.74 -0.34 -2.14
N VAL A 49 -11.73 -1.09 -3.24
CA VAL A 49 -12.93 -1.82 -3.71
C VAL A 49 -13.05 -3.24 -3.16
N GLY A 50 -12.16 -3.65 -2.26
CA GLY A 50 -12.18 -4.98 -1.62
C GLY A 50 -11.61 -6.12 -2.47
N GLU A 51 -10.92 -5.81 -3.56
CA GLU A 51 -10.24 -6.79 -4.43
C GLU A 51 -8.88 -7.20 -3.82
N ASP A 52 -8.93 -7.75 -2.61
CA ASP A 52 -7.76 -8.00 -1.75
C ASP A 52 -6.70 -8.89 -2.41
N GLN A 53 -7.09 -9.84 -3.27
CA GLN A 53 -6.12 -10.70 -3.94
C GLN A 53 -5.35 -9.97 -5.04
N LEU A 54 -6.00 -9.06 -5.77
CA LEU A 54 -5.36 -8.20 -6.74
C LEU A 54 -4.48 -7.15 -6.05
N ALA A 55 -4.99 -6.53 -5.00
CA ALA A 55 -4.24 -5.60 -4.17
C ALA A 55 -2.98 -6.24 -3.56
N LYS A 56 -3.11 -7.46 -3.02
CA LYS A 56 -1.98 -8.23 -2.46
C LYS A 56 -0.89 -8.46 -3.50
N ARG A 57 -1.24 -8.99 -4.68
CA ARG A 57 -0.26 -9.27 -5.75
C ARG A 57 0.52 -8.01 -6.13
N ASN A 58 -0.18 -6.89 -6.27
CA ASN A 58 0.47 -5.63 -6.63
C ASN A 58 1.33 -5.08 -5.48
N ALA A 59 0.88 -5.21 -4.23
CA ALA A 59 1.66 -4.79 -3.06
C ALA A 59 2.99 -5.58 -2.94
N GLU A 60 2.93 -6.91 -3.10
CA GLU A 60 4.12 -7.77 -3.11
C GLU A 60 5.09 -7.36 -4.23
N GLU A 61 4.57 -7.04 -5.41
CA GLU A 61 5.37 -6.57 -6.54
C GLU A 61 6.02 -5.20 -6.29
N VAL A 62 5.27 -4.26 -5.71
CA VAL A 62 5.78 -2.95 -5.32
C VAL A 62 6.92 -3.08 -4.30
N ILE A 63 6.76 -3.94 -3.29
CA ILE A 63 7.81 -4.21 -2.30
C ILE A 63 9.03 -4.81 -2.99
N ARG A 64 8.84 -5.82 -3.85
CA ARG A 64 9.92 -6.48 -4.61
C ARG A 64 10.71 -5.48 -5.45
N ARG A 65 10.04 -4.58 -6.20
CA ARG A 65 10.69 -3.55 -7.03
C ARG A 65 11.28 -2.41 -6.22
N SER A 66 10.90 -2.27 -4.95
CA SER A 66 11.41 -1.21 -4.06
C SER A 66 12.77 -1.53 -3.45
N VAL A 67 13.33 -2.73 -3.70
CA VAL A 67 14.59 -3.20 -3.12
C VAL A 67 15.59 -3.56 -4.22
N THR A 68 16.83 -3.08 -4.13
CA THR A 68 17.89 -3.48 -5.08
C THR A 68 18.36 -4.91 -4.81
N PRO A 69 19.09 -5.57 -5.73
CA PRO A 69 19.67 -6.89 -5.48
C PRO A 69 20.56 -6.96 -4.23
N GLU A 70 21.16 -5.84 -3.82
CA GLU A 70 22.00 -5.70 -2.62
C GLU A 70 21.20 -5.43 -1.34
N GLY A 71 19.87 -5.33 -1.43
CA GLY A 71 18.97 -5.14 -0.29
C GLY A 71 18.67 -3.68 0.05
N PHE A 72 19.06 -2.71 -0.78
CA PHE A 72 18.79 -1.30 -0.50
C PHE A 72 17.37 -0.89 -0.91
N VAL A 73 16.65 -0.23 -0.02
CA VAL A 73 15.30 0.29 -0.32
C VAL A 73 15.40 1.60 -1.12
N ILE A 74 15.00 1.57 -2.39
CA ILE A 74 15.06 2.72 -3.31
C ILE A 74 13.75 3.52 -3.38
N SER A 75 12.63 2.92 -2.97
CA SER A 75 11.31 3.56 -2.95
C SER A 75 10.63 3.43 -1.58
N PRO A 76 11.22 3.97 -0.50
CA PRO A 76 10.79 3.68 0.88
C PRO A 76 9.32 4.00 1.14
N MET A 77 8.82 5.13 0.62
CA MET A 77 7.42 5.52 0.83
C MET A 77 6.43 4.61 0.09
N ARG A 78 6.79 4.07 -1.10
CA ARG A 78 5.92 3.11 -1.81
C ARG A 78 5.93 1.76 -1.10
N SER A 79 7.10 1.33 -0.64
CA SER A 79 7.25 0.09 0.13
C SER A 79 6.42 0.13 1.42
N GLN A 80 6.44 1.26 2.13
CA GLN A 80 5.62 1.49 3.34
C GLN A 80 4.13 1.33 3.09
N GLU A 81 3.63 1.98 2.04
CA GLU A 81 2.21 1.98 1.71
C GLU A 81 1.76 0.60 1.18
N ALA A 82 2.64 -0.11 0.48
CA ALA A 82 2.41 -1.51 0.11
C ALA A 82 2.40 -2.44 1.34
N GLN A 83 3.28 -2.23 2.32
CA GLN A 83 3.24 -2.97 3.59
C GLN A 83 1.95 -2.70 4.37
N LEU A 84 1.50 -1.45 4.44
CA LEU A 84 0.20 -1.12 5.04
C LEU A 84 -0.98 -1.74 4.28
N THR A 85 -0.90 -1.83 2.95
CA THR A 85 -1.91 -2.55 2.16
C THR A 85 -1.96 -4.03 2.53
N LEU A 86 -0.80 -4.69 2.66
CA LEU A 86 -0.75 -6.09 3.12
C LEU A 86 -1.30 -6.25 4.54
N ALA A 87 -1.04 -5.30 5.42
CA ALA A 87 -1.58 -5.28 6.77
C ALA A 87 -3.12 -5.16 6.79
N VAL A 88 -3.70 -4.29 5.96
CA VAL A 88 -5.17 -4.16 5.78
C VAL A 88 -5.76 -5.51 5.34
N ILE A 89 -5.16 -6.13 4.33
CA ILE A 89 -5.62 -7.43 3.80
C ILE A 89 -5.51 -8.53 4.85
N ALA A 90 -4.45 -8.52 5.68
CA ALA A 90 -4.31 -9.45 6.81
C ALA A 90 -5.42 -9.24 7.84
N ALA A 91 -5.72 -7.99 8.20
CA ALA A 91 -6.81 -7.66 9.12
C ALA A 91 -8.17 -8.11 8.59
N ARG A 92 -8.46 -7.90 7.31
CA ARG A 92 -9.71 -8.38 6.66
C ARG A 92 -9.86 -9.90 6.68
N LYS A 93 -8.75 -10.63 6.70
CA LYS A 93 -8.71 -12.10 6.81
C LYS A 93 -8.75 -12.62 8.24
N GLY A 94 -8.75 -11.74 9.24
CA GLY A 94 -8.70 -12.09 10.66
C GLY A 94 -7.30 -12.42 11.17
N ASP A 95 -6.25 -12.18 10.39
CA ASP A 95 -4.86 -12.34 10.82
C ASP A 95 -4.37 -11.07 11.51
N ILE A 96 -4.81 -10.91 12.75
CA ILE A 96 -4.55 -9.72 13.58
C ILE A 96 -3.05 -9.58 13.89
N GLU A 97 -2.34 -10.69 14.07
CA GLU A 97 -0.91 -10.69 14.38
C GLU A 97 -0.10 -10.17 13.19
N ALA A 98 -0.32 -10.73 11.99
CA ALA A 98 0.34 -10.27 10.79
C ALA A 98 -0.01 -8.81 10.46
N ALA A 99 -1.28 -8.43 10.64
CA ALA A 99 -1.73 -7.05 10.43
C ALA A 99 -1.00 -6.05 11.34
N ASN A 100 -0.79 -6.39 12.63
CA ASN A 100 -0.03 -5.54 13.55
C ASN A 100 1.44 -5.46 13.15
N ALA A 101 2.08 -6.61 12.91
CA ALA A 101 3.50 -6.67 12.59
C ALA A 101 3.82 -5.84 11.34
N LEU A 102 3.08 -6.05 10.25
CA LEU A 102 3.24 -5.31 9.00
C LEU A 102 2.95 -3.81 9.16
N GLY A 103 1.90 -3.46 9.92
CA GLY A 103 1.54 -2.07 10.16
C GLY A 103 2.60 -1.31 10.97
N ILE A 104 3.16 -1.95 11.99
CA ILE A 104 4.23 -1.38 12.82
C ILE A 104 5.51 -1.21 12.01
N GLU A 105 5.92 -2.24 11.25
CA GLU A 105 7.09 -2.19 10.39
C GLU A 105 7.01 -1.02 9.40
N ALA A 106 5.85 -0.84 8.77
CA ALA A 106 5.62 0.26 7.84
C ALA A 106 5.79 1.64 8.51
N LEU A 107 5.26 1.83 9.72
CA LEU A 107 5.34 3.09 10.47
C LEU A 107 6.73 3.38 11.07
N GLN A 108 7.60 2.39 11.20
CA GLN A 108 8.95 2.57 11.74
C GLN A 108 10.01 2.83 10.68
N SER A 109 9.68 2.66 9.40
CA SER A 109 10.65 2.80 8.32
C SER A 109 10.90 4.26 7.91
N GLY A 110 12.12 4.54 7.46
CA GLY A 110 12.75 5.87 7.37
C GLY A 110 11.92 7.05 6.83
N ARG A 111 12.05 7.40 5.54
CA ARG A 111 11.37 8.57 4.96
C ARG A 111 9.88 8.27 4.78
N GLN A 112 9.02 9.17 5.23
CA GLN A 112 7.57 8.96 5.30
C GLN A 112 6.77 10.03 4.54
N SER A 113 5.69 9.60 3.89
CA SER A 113 4.64 10.46 3.33
C SER A 113 3.46 10.47 4.29
N LEU A 114 3.33 11.50 5.12
CA LEU A 114 2.28 11.54 6.14
C LEU A 114 0.85 11.43 5.57
N PRO A 115 0.48 12.12 4.46
CA PRO A 115 -0.87 12.01 3.92
C PRO A 115 -1.25 10.59 3.48
N SER A 116 -0.35 9.86 2.80
CA SER A 116 -0.69 8.51 2.34
C SER A 116 -0.61 7.47 3.46
N LEU A 117 0.36 7.63 4.39
CA LEU A 117 0.41 6.82 5.62
C LEU A 117 -0.87 6.96 6.45
N LEU A 118 -1.42 8.18 6.57
CA LEU A 118 -2.67 8.40 7.29
C LEU A 118 -3.85 7.74 6.61
N MET A 119 -3.91 7.78 5.28
CA MET A 119 -5.00 7.20 4.51
C MET A 119 -5.10 5.69 4.75
N VAL A 120 -4.00 4.96 4.52
CA VAL A 120 -3.99 3.49 4.66
C VAL A 120 -3.91 3.07 6.13
N GLY A 121 -3.19 3.82 6.96
CA GLY A 121 -3.07 3.53 8.38
C GLY A 121 -4.39 3.66 9.16
N ASN A 122 -5.21 4.64 8.82
CA ASN A 122 -6.55 4.75 9.40
C ASN A 122 -7.48 3.62 8.95
N GLU A 123 -7.35 3.16 7.70
CA GLU A 123 -8.09 1.98 7.23
C GLU A 123 -7.68 0.73 8.01
N LEU A 124 -6.37 0.48 8.18
CA LEU A 124 -5.89 -0.61 9.01
C LEU A 124 -6.40 -0.53 10.45
N ALA A 125 -6.36 0.67 11.05
CA ALA A 125 -6.87 0.90 12.40
C ALA A 125 -8.35 0.52 12.50
N HIS A 126 -9.15 0.92 11.51
CA HIS A 126 -10.58 0.61 11.45
C HIS A 126 -10.84 -0.89 11.30
N GLU A 127 -10.14 -1.57 10.38
CA GLU A 127 -10.27 -3.03 10.19
C GLU A 127 -9.91 -3.79 11.48
N LEU A 128 -8.84 -3.40 12.16
CA LEU A 128 -8.41 -4.02 13.42
C LEU A 128 -9.41 -3.79 14.57
N GLU A 129 -10.05 -2.62 14.63
CA GLU A 129 -11.06 -2.31 15.65
C GLU A 129 -12.28 -3.23 15.59
N THR A 130 -12.61 -3.80 14.42
CA THR A 130 -13.72 -4.75 14.27
C THR A 130 -13.54 -6.03 15.10
N TYR A 131 -12.29 -6.36 15.46
CA TYR A 131 -11.94 -7.51 16.30
C TYR A 131 -11.87 -7.16 17.80
N GLY A 132 -12.20 -5.92 18.17
CA GLY A 132 -12.25 -5.44 19.55
C GLY A 132 -11.12 -4.47 19.91
N PRO A 133 -11.22 -3.80 21.07
CA PRO A 133 -10.36 -2.66 21.43
C PRO A 133 -8.88 -3.03 21.63
N GLY A 134 -8.59 -4.31 21.92
CA GLY A 134 -7.22 -4.81 22.07
C GLY A 134 -6.54 -5.15 20.75
N ALA A 135 -7.30 -5.56 19.73
CA ALA A 135 -6.76 -5.89 18.42
C ALA A 135 -6.22 -4.62 17.77
N GLY A 136 -4.91 -4.57 17.45
CA GLY A 136 -4.33 -3.36 16.84
C GLY A 136 -3.90 -2.26 17.81
N ALA A 137 -3.94 -2.48 19.12
CA ALA A 137 -3.70 -1.42 20.10
C ALA A 137 -2.31 -0.77 19.98
N GLU A 138 -1.27 -1.59 19.77
CA GLU A 138 0.10 -1.14 19.57
C GLU A 138 0.24 -0.34 18.26
N PHE A 139 -0.23 -0.89 17.15
CA PHE A 139 -0.25 -0.18 15.87
C PHE A 139 -0.94 1.18 15.97
N ARG A 140 -2.14 1.24 16.58
CA ARG A 140 -2.88 2.50 16.75
C ARG A 140 -2.15 3.49 17.65
N ALA A 141 -1.43 3.03 18.67
CA ALA A 141 -0.60 3.90 19.50
C ALA A 141 0.54 4.52 18.68
N LEU A 142 1.24 3.71 17.90
CA LEU A 142 2.32 4.16 17.02
C LEU A 142 1.83 5.10 15.92
N LEU A 143 0.64 4.84 15.35
CA LEU A 143 0.03 5.73 14.36
C LEU A 143 -0.25 7.12 14.96
N ARG A 144 -0.79 7.19 16.18
CA ARG A 144 -1.01 8.47 16.89
C ARG A 144 0.30 9.20 17.19
N GLU A 145 1.34 8.48 17.61
CA GLU A 145 2.65 9.09 17.83
C GLU A 145 3.26 9.65 16.55
N THR A 146 3.15 8.92 15.44
CA THR A 146 3.64 9.37 14.12
C THR A 146 2.96 10.68 13.71
N ILE A 147 1.66 10.82 13.98
CA ILE A 147 0.91 12.06 13.72
C ILE A 147 1.39 13.20 14.61
N ALA A 148 1.63 12.94 15.91
CA ALA A 148 1.97 13.97 16.88
C ALA A 148 3.41 14.53 16.75
N ARG A 149 4.32 13.83 16.06
CA ARG A 149 5.72 14.23 15.87
C ARG A 149 5.94 15.24 14.72
N ARG A 150 4.88 15.72 14.07
CA ARG A 150 4.92 16.60 12.88
C ARG A 150 4.12 17.86 13.13
#